data_AF-A0A822DGZ1-F1
#
_entry.id   AF-A0A822DGZ1-F1
#
_cell.length_a   1.000
_cell.length_b   1.000
_cell.length_c   1.000
_cell.angle_alpha   90.00
_cell.angle_beta   90.00
_cell.angle_gamma   90.00
#
_symmetry.space_group_name_H-M   'P 1'
#
loop_
_entity.id
_entity.type
_entity.pdbx_description
1 polymer ?
#
loop_
_entity_poly.entity_id
_entity_poly.type
_entity_poly.pdbx_seq_one_letter_code
_entity_poly.pdbx_strand_id
1 'polypeptide(L)'
;FKNRNEIRGIVHFSNTEKYTKYQMALLIASIFQLPIDHIERDQNIGIDTNVQRPNNAALDSSKLSNEFSIHINQVKFETTIKQCLQPFI
;
A
#
# COMPACT_ATOMS: atom_id res chain seq x y z
N PHE A 1 0.02 25.62 -28.51
CA PHE A 1 -0.16 25.94 -27.08
C PHE A 1 -0.62 24.68 -26.33
N LYS A 2 0.27 23.99 -25.61
CA LYS A 2 -0.12 22.92 -24.68
C LYS A 2 -0.64 23.62 -23.42
N ASN A 3 -1.94 23.56 -23.15
CA ASN A 3 -2.51 23.99 -21.87
C ASN A 3 -1.86 23.14 -20.78
N ARG A 4 -0.95 23.74 -19.99
CA ARG A 4 -0.22 23.06 -18.89
C ARG A 4 -1.10 22.76 -17.67
N ASN A 5 -2.41 23.04 -17.73
CA ASN A 5 -3.31 23.02 -16.57
C ASN A 5 -4.42 21.97 -16.68
N GLU A 6 -4.37 21.08 -17.67
CA GLU A 6 -5.43 20.09 -17.83
C GLU A 6 -4.95 18.68 -17.52
N ILE A 7 -5.41 18.15 -16.38
CA ILE A 7 -5.18 16.76 -15.99
C ILE A 7 -6.09 15.89 -16.86
N ARG A 8 -5.51 15.22 -17.86
CA ARG A 8 -6.23 14.33 -18.78
C ARG A 8 -5.47 13.02 -18.98
N GLY A 9 -6.21 11.95 -19.27
CA GLY A 9 -5.68 10.61 -19.53
C GLY A 9 -5.55 9.74 -18.28
N ILE A 10 -4.84 8.63 -18.41
CA ILE A 10 -4.65 7.65 -17.33
C ILE A 10 -3.48 8.08 -16.45
N VAL A 11 -3.69 8.02 -15.14
CA VAL A 11 -2.68 8.27 -14.09
C VAL A 11 -2.76 7.15 -13.06
N HIS A 12 -1.64 6.81 -12.45
CA HIS A 12 -1.62 5.93 -11.29
C HIS A 12 -1.34 6.75 -10.03
N PHE A 13 -1.94 6.31 -8.93
CA PHE A 13 -1.68 6.83 -7.60
C PHE A 13 -1.51 5.63 -6.67
N SER A 14 -0.33 5.52 -6.07
CA SER A 14 -0.01 4.50 -5.07
C SER A 14 0.97 5.06 -4.05
N ASN A 15 0.94 4.52 -2.84
CA ASN A 15 2.01 4.74 -1.88
C ASN A 15 3.28 3.99 -2.30
N THR A 16 4.43 4.46 -1.82
CA THR A 16 5.76 3.91 -2.09
C THR A 16 6.10 2.74 -1.17
N GLU A 17 5.51 2.69 0.02
CA GLU A 17 5.68 1.58 0.96
C GLU A 17 5.05 0.30 0.41
N LYS A 18 5.83 -0.78 0.36
CA LYS A 18 5.41 -2.08 -0.16
C LYS A 18 5.43 -3.10 0.96
N TYR A 19 4.27 -3.69 1.23
CA TYR A 19 4.14 -4.74 2.23
C TYR A 19 3.35 -5.92 1.66
N THR A 20 3.78 -7.11 2.03
CA THR A 20 2.93 -8.30 2.02
C THR A 20 1.94 -8.24 3.18
N LYS A 21 0.87 -9.04 3.12
CA LYS A 21 -0.08 -9.15 4.25
C LYS A 21 0.60 -9.58 5.54
N TYR A 22 1.57 -10.50 5.46
CA TYR A 22 2.36 -10.95 6.60
C TYR A 22 3.13 -9.79 7.24
N GLN A 23 3.83 -8.98 6.43
CA GLN A 23 4.54 -7.79 6.94
C GLN A 23 3.58 -6.75 7.55
N MET A 24 2.41 -6.53 6.95
CA MET A 24 1.39 -5.64 7.53
C MET A 24 0.93 -6.15 8.90
N ALA A 25 0.68 -7.46 9.04
CA ALA A 25 0.27 -8.06 10.31
C ALA A 25 1.34 -7.89 11.40
N LEU A 26 2.60 -8.16 11.09
CA LEU A 26 3.71 -7.95 12.03
C LEU A 26 3.85 -6.49 12.44
N LEU A 27 3.69 -5.55 11.49
CA LEU A 27 3.76 -4.12 11.78
C LEU A 27 2.61 -3.69 12.69
N ILE A 28 1.38 -4.13 12.41
CA ILE A 28 0.22 -3.86 13.26
C ILE A 28 0.45 -4.40 14.67
N ALA A 29 0.91 -5.65 14.80
CA ALA A 29 1.22 -6.23 16.10
C ALA A 29 2.28 -5.43 16.86
N SER A 30 3.34 -4.98 16.17
CA SER A 30 4.38 -4.11 16.76
C SER A 30 3.81 -2.78 17.28
N ILE A 31 2.97 -2.10 16.48
CA ILE A 31 2.35 -0.81 16.83
C ILE A 31 1.53 -0.89 18.12
N PHE A 32 0.80 -1.99 18.30
CA PHE A 32 -0.09 -2.23 19.43
C PHE A 32 0.52 -3.13 20.52
N GLN A 33 1.81 -3.47 20.40
CA GLN A 33 2.54 -4.32 21.36
C GLN A 33 1.86 -5.68 21.60
N LEU A 34 1.35 -6.30 20.53
CA LEU A 34 0.70 -7.60 20.56
C LEU A 34 1.71 -8.72 20.30
N PRO A 35 1.52 -9.93 20.89
CA PRO A 35 2.35 -11.09 20.61
C PRO A 35 2.32 -11.48 19.13
N ILE A 36 3.44 -11.98 18.59
CA ILE A 36 3.56 -12.37 17.18
C ILE A 36 3.84 -13.86 16.97
N ASP A 37 4.06 -14.63 18.05
CA ASP A 37 4.51 -16.03 17.97
C ASP A 37 3.52 -16.95 17.25
N HIS A 38 2.26 -16.53 17.16
CA HIS A 38 1.18 -17.25 16.49
C HIS A 38 1.01 -16.85 15.01
N ILE A 39 1.78 -15.88 14.51
CA ILE A 39 1.65 -15.35 13.14
C ILE A 39 2.70 -16.02 12.24
N GLU A 40 2.24 -16.92 11.38
CA GLU A 40 3.10 -17.62 10.43
C GLU A 40 2.91 -17.11 9.00
N ARG A 41 4.00 -17.12 8.21
CA ARG A 41 3.95 -16.77 6.79
C ARG A 41 3.45 -17.97 5.99
N ASP A 42 2.37 -17.78 5.24
CA ASP A 42 1.92 -18.76 4.25
C ASP A 42 2.95 -18.92 3.11
N GLN A 43 3.37 -20.18 2.89
CA GLN A 43 4.30 -20.58 1.83
C GLN A 43 3.59 -21.05 0.55
N ASN A 44 2.29 -21.36 0.63
CA ASN A 44 1.48 -21.97 -0.43
C ASN A 44 0.61 -20.94 -1.17
N ILE A 45 1.21 -19.79 -1.50
CA ILE A 45 0.47 -18.66 -2.08
C ILE A 45 -0.18 -19.06 -3.41
N GLY A 46 -1.51 -19.04 -3.45
CA GLY A 46 -2.30 -19.21 -4.68
C GLY A 46 -2.56 -20.65 -5.11
N ILE A 47 -2.18 -21.65 -4.31
CA ILE A 47 -2.43 -23.07 -4.64
C ILE A 47 -3.93 -23.39 -4.61
N ASP A 48 -4.70 -22.79 -3.69
CA ASP A 48 -6.12 -23.12 -3.47
C ASP A 48 -7.10 -22.08 -4.02
N THR A 49 -6.63 -21.11 -4.82
CA THR A 49 -7.49 -20.05 -5.34
C THR A 49 -7.80 -20.26 -6.82
N ASN A 50 -9.08 -20.40 -7.16
CA ASN A 50 -9.57 -20.43 -8.56
C ASN A 50 -9.32 -19.12 -9.34
N VAL A 51 -8.78 -18.09 -8.68
CA VAL A 51 -8.50 -16.78 -9.25
C VAL A 51 -7.00 -16.51 -9.16
N GLN A 52 -6.38 -16.24 -10.31
CA GLN A 52 -4.98 -15.85 -10.39
C GLN A 52 -4.79 -14.44 -9.81
N ARG A 53 -3.79 -14.28 -8.93
CA ARG A 53 -3.43 -12.99 -8.33
C ARG A 53 -2.03 -12.59 -8.79
N PRO A 54 -1.80 -11.33 -9.18
CA PRO A 54 -0.47 -10.88 -9.53
C PRO A 54 0.45 -10.89 -8.28
N ASN A 55 1.66 -11.40 -8.44
CA ASN A 55 2.67 -11.41 -7.37
C ASN A 55 3.07 -9.99 -6.95
N ASN A 56 3.09 -9.06 -7.91
CA ASN A 56 3.41 -7.66 -7.66
C ASN A 56 2.71 -6.76 -8.69
N ALA A 57 1.73 -5.99 -8.24
CA ALA A 57 1.01 -5.00 -9.04
C ALA A 57 1.38 -3.56 -8.63
N ALA A 58 2.64 -3.33 -8.23
CA ALA A 58 3.12 -2.00 -7.88
C ALA A 58 2.97 -1.02 -9.05
N LEU A 59 2.41 0.15 -8.77
CA LEU A 59 2.12 1.17 -9.78
C LEU A 59 3.17 2.29 -9.75
N ASP A 60 3.62 2.72 -10.93
CA ASP A 60 4.43 3.93 -11.07
C ASP A 60 3.54 5.18 -11.03
N SER A 61 3.75 6.03 -10.00
CA SER A 61 3.04 7.30 -9.81
C SER A 61 3.84 8.52 -10.28
N SER A 62 4.99 8.33 -10.93
CA SER A 62 5.90 9.41 -11.37
C SER A 62 5.22 10.44 -12.30
N LYS A 63 4.20 10.01 -13.05
CA LYS A 63 3.42 10.88 -13.94
C LYS A 63 2.76 12.06 -13.21
N LEU A 64 2.30 11.85 -11.98
CA LEU A 64 1.64 12.89 -11.18
C LEU A 64 2.61 14.03 -10.85
N SER A 65 3.82 13.71 -10.39
CA SER A 65 4.84 14.71 -10.10
C SER A 65 5.45 15.31 -11.37
N ASN A 66 5.77 14.47 -12.35
CA ASN A 66 6.61 14.87 -13.48
C ASN A 66 5.84 15.61 -14.58
N GLU A 67 4.59 15.24 -14.86
CA GLU A 67 3.80 15.85 -15.92
C GLU A 67 2.79 16.87 -15.39
N PHE A 68 2.20 16.61 -14.22
CA PHE A 68 1.11 17.44 -13.68
C PHE A 68 1.55 18.34 -12.52
N SER A 69 2.81 18.26 -12.07
CA SER A 69 3.31 19.01 -10.90
C SER A 69 2.46 18.79 -9.63
N ILE A 70 1.84 17.61 -9.52
CA ILE A 70 1.05 17.21 -8.35
C ILE A 70 1.99 16.54 -7.36
N HIS A 71 2.24 17.22 -6.25
CA HIS A 71 3.00 16.68 -5.14
C HIS A 71 2.07 15.88 -4.22
N ILE A 72 2.31 14.58 -4.12
CA ILE A 72 1.53 13.68 -3.28
C ILE A 72 2.13 13.68 -1.89
N ASN A 73 1.31 13.99 -0.89
CA ASN A 73 1.67 13.73 0.50
C ASN A 73 1.48 12.24 0.82
N GLN A 74 2.58 11.49 0.90
CA GLN A 74 2.55 10.07 1.25
C GLN A 74 2.59 9.91 2.77
N VAL A 75 1.47 9.49 3.35
CA VAL A 75 1.40 9.20 4.79
C VAL A 75 1.90 7.78 5.02
N LYS A 76 2.79 7.59 5.99
CA LYS A 76 3.31 6.27 6.37
C LYS A 76 2.16 5.36 6.81
N PHE A 77 2.21 4.10 6.39
CA PHE A 77 1.22 3.08 6.73
C PHE A 77 1.05 2.96 8.24
N GLU A 78 2.14 2.94 9.01
CA GLU A 78 2.12 2.90 10.49
C GLU A 78 1.29 4.02 11.11
N THR A 79 1.40 5.25 10.57
CA THR A 79 0.67 6.41 11.10
C THR A 79 -0.83 6.24 10.91
N THR A 80 -1.25 5.92 9.69
CA THR A 80 -2.68 5.77 9.36
C THR A 80 -3.28 4.54 10.00
N ILE A 81 -2.59 3.39 9.96
CA ILE A 81 -3.14 2.13 10.49
C ILE A 81 -3.33 2.19 12.00
N LYS A 82 -2.42 2.86 12.73
CA LYS A 82 -2.60 3.11 14.16
C LYS A 82 -3.88 3.88 14.42
N GLN A 83 -4.09 4.99 13.72
CA GLN A 83 -5.29 5.82 13.87
C GLN A 83 -6.57 5.05 13.51
N CYS A 84 -6.56 4.26 12.43
CA CYS A 84 -7.71 3.49 11.99
C CYS A 84 -8.08 2.36 12.96
N LEU A 85 -7.09 1.68 13.55
CA LEU A 85 -7.32 0.53 14.42
C LEU A 85 -7.47 0.90 15.89
N GLN A 86 -7.03 2.10 16.31
CA GLN A 86 -7.15 2.59 17.69
C GLN A 86 -8.54 2.40 18.33
N PRO A 87 -9.67 2.55 17.63
CA PRO A 87 -11.00 2.36 18.23
C PRO A 87 -11.40 0.90 18.50
N PHE A 88 -10.63 -0.07 17.99
CA PHE A 88 -10.97 -1.50 18.03
C PHE A 88 -10.01 -2.34 18.88
N ILE A 89 -8.97 -1.71 19.42
CA ILE A 89 -7.95 -2.29 20.31
C ILE A 89 -8.22 -1.76 21.72
#